data_AF-A0A7S2XSM6-F1
#
_entry.id   AF-A0A7S2XSM6-F1
#
_cell.length_a   1.000
_cell.length_b   1.000
_cell.length_c   1.000
_cell.angle_alpha   90.00
_cell.angle_beta   90.00
_cell.angle_gamma   90.00
#
_symmetry.space_group_name_H-M   'P 1'
#
loop_
_entity.id
_entity.type
_entity.pdbx_description
1 polymer ?
#
loop_
_entity_poly.entity_id
_entity_poly.type
_entity_poly.pdbx_seq_one_letter_code
_entity_poly.pdbx_strand_id
1 'polypeptide(L)'
;NGYHLAHSSEGAVVVSDLRKLKNIATLPGGTGASVVAFDASGKYLAFAAAAAKSGSKHVSVSVVQAKEWDTILATLDTAHTNQLSGLVWGPNAKWMATSSETDRPLFVWGTEK
;
A
#
# COMPACT_ATOMS: atom_id res chain seq x y z
N ASN A 1 2.03 -1.50 -15.67
CA ASN A 1 1.53 -2.53 -16.63
C ASN A 1 0.04 -2.46 -16.99
N GLY A 2 -0.78 -1.53 -16.46
CA GLY A 2 -2.14 -1.23 -16.94
C GLY A 2 -3.23 -2.31 -16.78
N TYR A 3 -2.89 -3.58 -16.59
CA TYR A 3 -3.85 -4.70 -16.58
C TYR A 3 -4.30 -5.14 -15.19
N HIS A 4 -3.59 -4.75 -14.13
CA HIS A 4 -3.97 -5.08 -12.76
C HIS A 4 -4.61 -3.85 -12.11
N LEU A 5 -5.82 -4.03 -11.59
CA LEU A 5 -6.49 -3.07 -10.72
C LEU A 5 -6.36 -3.57 -9.28
N ALA A 6 -5.92 -2.69 -8.38
CA ALA A 6 -5.97 -2.96 -6.95
C ALA A 6 -7.00 -2.03 -6.33
N HIS A 7 -7.81 -2.56 -5.41
CA HIS A 7 -8.84 -1.81 -4.72
C HIS A 7 -9.06 -2.41 -3.33
N SER A 8 -9.60 -1.63 -2.40
CA SER A 8 -10.11 -2.17 -1.16
C SER A 8 -11.58 -2.56 -1.33
N SER A 9 -11.94 -3.79 -0.94
CA SER A 9 -13.32 -4.29 -0.93
C SER A 9 -13.52 -5.14 0.32
N GLU A 10 -14.66 -4.99 0.99
CA GLU A 10 -15.08 -5.81 2.14
C GLU A 10 -14.01 -5.96 3.24
N GLY A 11 -13.19 -4.93 3.45
CA GLY A 11 -12.10 -4.99 4.43
C GLY A 11 -10.96 -5.91 4.00
N ALA A 12 -10.63 -5.96 2.72
CA ALA A 12 -9.40 -6.53 2.19
C ALA A 12 -8.89 -5.68 1.02
N VAL A 13 -7.61 -5.84 0.65
CA VAL A 13 -7.10 -5.33 -0.63
C VAL A 13 -7.13 -6.46 -1.64
N VAL A 14 -7.84 -6.25 -2.74
CA VAL A 14 -8.03 -7.23 -3.81
C VAL A 14 -7.35 -6.73 -5.07
N VAL A 15 -6.70 -7.65 -5.78
CA VAL A 15 -6.12 -7.38 -7.11
C VAL A 15 -6.93 -8.14 -8.16
N SER A 16 -7.35 -7.43 -9.21
CA SER A 16 -8.10 -7.97 -10.33
C SER A 16 -7.32 -7.84 -11.64
N ASP A 17 -7.38 -8.86 -12.51
CA ASP A 17 -6.89 -8.77 -13.89
C ASP A 17 -8.03 -8.23 -14.76
N LEU A 18 -7.87 -7.00 -15.27
CA LEU A 18 -8.87 -6.29 -16.07
C LEU A 18 -9.10 -6.93 -17.44
N ARG A 19 -8.17 -7.75 -17.95
CA ARG A 19 -8.37 -8.48 -19.22
C ARG A 19 -9.28 -9.69 -19.03
N LYS A 20 -9.26 -10.26 -17.83
CA LYS A 20 -10.03 -11.46 -17.46
C LYS A 20 -11.25 -11.14 -16.62
N LEU A 21 -11.39 -9.87 -16.21
CA LEU A 21 -12.43 -9.37 -15.31
C LEU A 21 -12.61 -10.24 -14.07
N LYS A 22 -11.49 -10.67 -13.47
CA LYS A 22 -11.49 -11.57 -12.33
C LYS A 22 -10.52 -11.14 -11.26
N ASN A 23 -10.88 -11.44 -10.01
CA ASN A 23 -9.99 -11.32 -8.88
C ASN A 23 -8.90 -12.40 -9.00
N ILE A 24 -7.64 -11.98 -8.84
CA ILE A 24 -6.47 -12.84 -8.96
C ILE A 24 -5.68 -12.96 -7.66
N ALA A 25 -5.90 -12.07 -6.69
CA ALA A 25 -5.31 -12.15 -5.37
C ALA A 25 -6.09 -11.33 -4.34
N THR A 26 -5.98 -11.73 -3.07
CA THR A 26 -6.37 -10.95 -1.89
C THR A 26 -5.12 -10.78 -1.04
N LEU A 27 -4.69 -9.54 -0.82
CA LEU A 27 -3.40 -9.26 -0.19
C LEU A 27 -3.43 -9.51 1.32
N PRO A 28 -2.39 -10.16 1.88
CA PRO A 28 -2.31 -10.41 3.31
C PRO A 28 -2.18 -9.08 4.09
N GLY A 29 -2.91 -8.95 5.19
CA GLY A 29 -2.87 -7.74 6.03
C GLY A 29 -3.54 -6.51 5.41
N GLY A 30 -4.26 -6.65 4.30
CA GLY A 30 -5.00 -5.55 3.66
C GLY A 30 -6.30 -5.14 4.36
N THR A 31 -6.59 -5.66 5.56
CA THR A 31 -7.85 -5.40 6.23
C THR A 31 -7.96 -3.98 6.75
N GLY A 32 -9.04 -3.30 6.34
CA GLY A 32 -9.23 -1.88 6.66
C GLY A 32 -8.25 -0.96 5.94
N ALA A 33 -7.73 -1.37 4.79
CA ALA A 33 -6.82 -0.53 4.02
C ALA A 33 -7.51 0.76 3.57
N SER A 34 -6.87 1.90 3.85
CA SER A 34 -7.40 3.24 3.55
C SER A 34 -6.91 3.78 2.21
N VAL A 35 -5.71 3.38 1.80
CA VAL A 35 -5.07 3.78 0.55
C VAL A 35 -4.36 2.59 -0.09
N VAL A 36 -4.34 2.58 -1.42
CA VAL A 36 -3.68 1.57 -2.25
C VAL A 36 -3.10 2.29 -3.48
N ALA A 37 -1.83 2.07 -3.82
CA ALA A 37 -1.23 2.64 -5.02
C ALA A 37 -0.12 1.76 -5.61
N PHE A 38 -0.17 1.59 -6.93
CA PHE A 38 0.94 1.03 -7.70
C PHE A 38 2.04 2.08 -7.91
N ASP A 39 3.28 1.63 -8.00
CA ASP A 39 4.35 2.44 -8.56
C ASP A 39 4.12 2.68 -10.07
N ALA A 40 4.84 3.66 -10.64
CA ALA A 40 4.67 4.03 -12.05
C ALA A 40 4.92 2.87 -13.04
N SER A 41 5.80 1.92 -12.70
CA SER A 41 6.03 0.73 -13.53
C SER A 41 4.93 -0.33 -13.35
N GLY A 42 4.26 -0.35 -12.20
CA GLY A 42 3.32 -1.39 -11.78
C GLY A 42 4.03 -2.69 -11.35
N LYS A 43 5.28 -2.58 -10.93
CA LYS A 43 6.07 -3.68 -10.34
C LYS A 43 5.79 -3.82 -8.85
N TYR A 44 5.51 -2.73 -8.15
CA TYR A 44 5.23 -2.69 -6.72
C TYR A 44 3.86 -2.09 -6.46
N LEU A 45 3.19 -2.63 -5.45
CA LEU A 45 1.92 -2.14 -4.93
C LEU A 45 2.09 -1.87 -3.44
N ALA A 46 1.76 -0.67 -3.01
CA ALA A 46 1.70 -0.31 -1.60
C ALA A 46 0.25 -0.15 -1.17
N PHE A 47 -0.02 -0.51 0.08
CA PHE A 47 -1.30 -0.24 0.74
C PHE A 47 -1.08 0.04 2.22
N ALA A 48 -1.94 0.88 2.80
CA ALA A 48 -1.86 1.23 4.21
C ALA A 48 -3.07 0.71 4.96
N ALA A 49 -2.82 -0.11 5.97
CA ALA A 49 -3.82 -0.66 6.87
C ALA A 49 -3.38 -0.46 8.32
N ALA A 50 -4.34 -0.51 9.25
CA ALA A 50 -4.02 -0.52 10.67
C ALA A 50 -3.04 -1.67 10.95
N ALA A 51 -2.01 -1.43 11.76
CA ALA A 51 -0.97 -2.42 11.99
C ALA A 51 -1.58 -3.74 12.46
N ALA A 52 -1.46 -4.79 11.64
CA ALA A 52 -1.93 -6.13 11.97
C ALA A 52 -1.08 -6.80 13.08
N LYS A 53 0.12 -6.25 13.36
CA LYS A 53 1.04 -6.74 14.38
C LYS A 53 1.60 -5.58 15.17
N SER A 54 1.67 -5.78 16.48
CA SER A 54 2.11 -4.85 17.52
C SER A 54 0.96 -4.05 18.09
N GLY A 55 0.89 -3.93 19.42
CA GLY A 55 0.05 -2.96 20.12
C GLY A 55 0.40 -1.49 19.81
N SER A 56 1.05 -1.25 18.67
CA SER A 56 1.24 0.06 18.08
C SER A 56 -0.09 0.59 17.59
N LYS A 57 -0.37 1.85 17.93
CA LYS A 57 -1.49 2.59 17.37
C LYS A 57 -1.20 3.11 15.96
N HIS A 58 -0.02 2.81 15.42
CA HIS A 58 0.40 3.37 14.15
C HIS A 58 -0.17 2.60 12.96
N VAL A 59 -0.43 3.33 11.87
CA VAL A 59 -0.75 2.77 10.57
C VAL A 59 0.54 2.33 9.89
N SER A 60 0.53 1.12 9.36
CA SER A 60 1.66 0.56 8.62
C SER A 60 1.37 0.55 7.13
N VAL A 61 2.39 0.83 6.33
CA VAL A 61 2.34 0.67 4.87
C VAL A 61 3.03 -0.63 4.51
N SER A 62 2.30 -1.53 3.87
CA SER A 62 2.83 -2.77 3.34
C SER A 62 3.06 -2.65 1.83
N VAL A 63 4.16 -3.22 1.37
CA VAL A 63 4.55 -3.25 -0.04
C VAL A 63 4.60 -4.69 -0.51
N VAL A 64 4.02 -4.97 -1.68
CA VAL A 64 4.08 -6.28 -2.35
C VAL A 64 4.62 -6.11 -3.77
N GLN A 65 5.19 -7.18 -4.30
CA GLN A 65 5.63 -7.24 -5.69
C GLN A 65 4.53 -7.82 -6.58
N ALA A 66 4.31 -7.21 -7.75
CA ALA A 66 3.31 -7.67 -8.68
C ALA A 66 3.60 -9.10 -9.15
N LYS A 67 2.57 -9.95 -9.16
CA LYS A 67 2.62 -11.42 -9.39
C LYS A 67 3.17 -12.25 -8.21
N GLU A 68 3.61 -11.60 -7.14
CA GLU A 68 4.03 -12.23 -5.88
C GLU A 68 3.12 -11.72 -4.74
N TRP A 69 1.81 -11.79 -4.98
CA TRP A 69 0.79 -11.09 -4.18
C TRP A 69 0.65 -11.60 -2.74
N ASP A 70 1.05 -12.84 -2.49
CA ASP A 70 0.91 -13.49 -1.19
C ASP A 70 2.05 -13.15 -0.22
N THR A 71 3.05 -12.37 -0.66
CA THR A 71 4.24 -12.04 0.13
C THR A 71 4.38 -10.53 0.32
N ILE A 72 4.40 -10.10 1.60
CA ILE A 72 4.79 -8.73 1.96
C ILE A 72 6.30 -8.58 1.81
N LEU A 73 6.71 -7.75 0.85
CA LEU A 73 8.11 -7.46 0.56
C LEU A 73 8.73 -6.53 1.61
N ALA A 74 7.97 -5.53 2.06
CA ALA A 74 8.40 -4.57 3.06
C ALA A 74 7.21 -4.02 3.84
N THR A 75 7.46 -3.60 5.09
CA THR A 75 6.50 -2.88 5.93
C THR A 75 7.18 -1.63 6.48
N LEU A 76 6.50 -0.49 6.37
CA LEU A 76 6.94 0.79 6.91
C LEU A 76 6.01 1.18 8.05
N ASP A 77 6.58 1.43 9.23
CA ASP A 77 5.83 2.00 10.37
C ASP A 77 5.79 3.51 10.19
N THR A 78 4.62 4.04 9.83
CA THR A 78 4.54 5.44 9.42
C THR A 78 4.44 6.43 10.57
N ALA A 79 4.45 5.97 11.83
CA ALA A 79 4.19 6.79 13.03
C ALA A 79 2.83 7.54 13.05
N HIS A 80 2.08 7.51 11.95
CA HIS A 80 0.72 8.02 11.83
C HIS A 80 -0.21 7.22 12.73
N THR A 81 -1.00 7.91 13.55
CA THR A 81 -2.00 7.28 14.44
C THR A 81 -3.38 7.20 13.81
N ASN A 82 -3.58 7.92 12.72
CA ASN A 82 -4.84 7.95 11.97
C ASN A 82 -4.65 7.35 10.58
N GLN A 83 -5.76 7.03 9.93
CA GLN A 83 -5.75 6.50 8.57
C GLN A 83 -4.99 7.43 7.62
N LEU A 84 -4.29 6.83 6.67
CA LEU A 84 -3.63 7.60 5.64
C LEU A 84 -4.66 8.08 4.63
N SER A 85 -4.52 9.33 4.21
CA SER A 85 -5.31 9.95 3.14
C SER A 85 -4.54 9.98 1.82
N GLY A 86 -3.21 9.86 1.88
CA GLY A 86 -2.34 9.94 0.71
C GLY A 86 -1.19 8.95 0.77
N LEU A 87 -0.92 8.33 -0.36
CA LEU A 87 0.25 7.49 -0.60
C LEU A 87 0.69 7.70 -2.05
N VAL A 88 1.94 8.13 -2.25
CA VAL A 88 2.48 8.40 -3.58
C VAL A 88 3.89 7.85 -3.71
N TRP A 89 4.13 7.21 -4.86
CA TRP A 89 5.46 6.71 -5.24
C TRP A 89 6.25 7.77 -5.97
N GLY A 90 7.52 7.88 -5.62
CA GLY A 90 8.52 8.61 -6.37
C GLY A 90 8.95 7.90 -7.65
N PRO A 91 9.72 8.59 -8.52
CA PRO A 91 10.26 8.01 -9.74
C PRO A 91 11.04 6.71 -9.48
N ASN A 92 10.82 5.70 -10.32
CA ASN A 92 11.47 4.38 -10.23
C ASN A 92 11.29 3.68 -8.87
N ALA A 93 10.25 4.00 -8.12
CA ALA A 93 10.00 3.47 -6.77
C ALA A 93 11.17 3.71 -5.77
N LYS A 94 11.99 4.76 -5.98
CA LYS A 94 13.13 5.10 -5.12
C LYS A 94 12.73 5.72 -3.78
N TRP A 95 11.59 6.39 -3.76
CA TRP A 95 11.01 6.95 -2.56
C TRP A 95 9.50 6.82 -2.58
N MET A 96 8.87 7.04 -1.43
CA MET A 96 7.42 7.09 -1.26
C MET A 96 7.07 8.15 -0.21
N ALA A 97 5.97 8.86 -0.39
CA ALA A 97 5.45 9.78 0.61
C ALA A 97 4.08 9.32 1.12
N THR A 98 3.85 9.52 2.42
CA THR A 98 2.63 9.15 3.12
C THR A 98 2.11 10.33 3.91
N SER A 99 0.80 10.55 3.85
CA SER A 99 0.13 11.59 4.61
C SER A 99 -1.14 11.04 5.25
N SER A 100 -1.47 11.60 6.40
CA SER A 100 -2.80 11.49 7.00
C SER A 100 -3.45 12.87 6.95
N GLU A 101 -4.77 12.92 6.85
CA GLU A 101 -5.52 14.17 6.89
C GLU A 101 -5.44 14.83 8.27
N THR A 102 -5.41 14.02 9.33
CA THR A 102 -5.48 14.50 10.71
C THR A 102 -4.13 14.48 11.42
N ASP A 103 -3.24 13.55 11.05
CA ASP A 103 -1.87 13.63 11.55
C ASP A 103 -1.14 14.73 10.78
N ARG A 104 -0.58 15.69 11.52
CA ARG A 104 0.15 16.83 10.96
C ARG A 104 1.39 16.48 10.11
N PRO A 105 2.22 15.47 10.45
CA PRO A 105 3.42 15.21 9.66
C PRO A 105 3.09 14.55 8.32
N LEU A 106 3.93 14.79 7.32
CA LEU A 106 4.05 13.98 6.13
C LEU A 106 5.38 13.23 6.23
N PHE A 107 5.38 11.93 5.95
CA PHE A 107 6.60 11.13 5.96
C PHE A 107 7.05 10.81 4.56
N VAL A 108 8.36 10.89 4.33
CA VAL A 108 9.01 10.48 3.09
C VAL A 108 9.96 9.33 3.41
N TRP A 109 9.86 8.28 2.62
CA TRP A 109 10.56 7.02 2.79
C TRP A 109 11.48 6.78 1.60
N GLY A 110 12.66 6.21 1.86
CA GLY A 110 13.67 5.98 0.82
C GLY A 110 14.66 7.13 0.68
N THR A 111 15.58 7.00 -0.26
CA THR A 111 16.65 7.96 -0.46
C THR A 111 16.60 8.50 -1.87
N GLU A 112 16.36 9.80 -2.03
CA GLU A 112 16.88 10.51 -3.20
C GLU A 112 18.38 10.65 -2.98
N LYS A 113 19.18 9.92 -3.77
CA LYS A 113 20.58 10.27 -3.98
C LYS A 113 20.68 11.01 -5.30
#